data_AF-A0A1V5KYE3-F1
#
_entry.id   AF-A0A1V5KYE3-F1
#
_cell.length_a   1.000
_cell.length_b   1.000
_cell.length_c   1.000
_cell.angle_alpha   90.00
_cell.angle_beta   90.00
_cell.angle_gamma   90.00
#
_symmetry.space_group_name_H-M   'P 1'
#
loop_
_entity.id
_entity.type
_entity.pdbx_description
1 polymer ?
#
loop_
_entity_poly.entity_id
_entity_poly.type
_entity_poly.pdbx_seq_one_letter_code
_entity_poly.pdbx_strand_id
1 'polypeptide(L)'
;MLQYFREELDLFEDMLLAGDGKAILTRLDCARQVRSEIPAKTRGYLPVLHELVLTVPDKPGAINGFTLHLLKAGINISDIEILRVREGEGGTIRVGLATREEREEAVQVLRKQGYPVYIK
;
A
#
# COMPACT_ATOMS: atom_id res chain seq x y z
N MET A 1 -22.22 -7.05 -16.92
CA MET A 1 -21.50 -6.88 -15.64
C MET A 1 -22.42 -7.07 -14.45
N LEU A 2 -23.47 -6.26 -14.24
CA LEU A 2 -24.39 -6.42 -13.11
C LEU A 2 -25.15 -7.75 -13.09
N GLN A 3 -25.57 -8.24 -14.27
CA GLN A 3 -26.27 -9.52 -14.38
C GLN A 3 -25.38 -10.69 -13.93
N TYR A 4 -24.17 -10.81 -14.49
CA TYR A 4 -23.18 -11.82 -14.06
C TYR A 4 -22.85 -11.74 -12.56
N PHE A 5 -22.81 -10.54 -12.00
CA PHE A 5 -22.58 -10.38 -10.57
C PHE A 5 -23.73 -10.94 -9.72
N ARG A 6 -24.98 -10.73 -10.15
CA ARG A 6 -26.15 -11.32 -9.47
C ARG A 6 -26.17 -12.84 -9.60
N GLU A 7 -25.94 -13.36 -10.80
CA GLU A 7 -25.88 -14.80 -11.06
C GLU A 7 -24.83 -15.50 -10.18
N GLU A 8 -23.68 -14.85 -9.94
CA GLU A 8 -22.66 -15.37 -9.03
C GLU A 8 -23.12 -15.36 -7.56
N LEU A 9 -23.84 -14.32 -7.12
CA LEU A 9 -24.37 -14.26 -5.76
C LEU A 9 -25.46 -15.31 -5.53
N ASP A 10 -26.35 -15.52 -6.50
CA ASP A 10 -27.40 -16.52 -6.43
C ASP A 10 -26.79 -17.94 -6.32
N LEU A 11 -25.74 -18.23 -7.10
CA LEU A 11 -24.97 -19.48 -6.97
C LEU A 11 -24.38 -19.69 -5.57
N PHE A 12 -23.83 -18.64 -4.96
CA PHE A 12 -23.29 -18.72 -3.60
C PHE A 12 -24.38 -18.89 -2.55
N GLU A 13 -25.52 -18.21 -2.72
CA GLU A 13 -26.69 -18.36 -1.85
C GLU A 13 -27.18 -19.81 -1.85
N ASP A 14 -27.34 -20.43 -3.02
CA ASP A 14 -27.75 -21.82 -3.17
C ASP A 14 -26.79 -22.79 -2.46
N MET A 15 -25.47 -22.60 -2.64
CA MET A 15 -24.46 -23.43 -1.99
C MET A 15 -24.48 -23.29 -0.46
N LEU A 16 -24.73 -22.09 0.05
CA LEU A 16 -24.84 -21.81 1.49
C LEU A 16 -26.10 -22.43 2.09
N LEU A 17 -27.24 -22.29 1.42
CA LEU A 17 -28.52 -22.89 1.84
C LEU A 17 -28.44 -24.42 1.84
N ALA A 18 -27.72 -25.01 0.88
CA ALA A 18 -27.46 -26.44 0.83
C ALA A 18 -26.44 -26.93 1.87
N GLY A 19 -25.71 -26.04 2.54
CA GLY A 19 -24.63 -26.39 3.45
C GLY A 19 -23.44 -27.08 2.78
N ASP A 20 -23.29 -26.94 1.46
CA ASP A 20 -22.26 -27.62 0.67
C ASP A 20 -20.92 -26.86 0.73
N GLY A 21 -20.23 -27.02 1.85
CA GLY A 21 -18.90 -26.43 2.05
C GLY A 21 -17.87 -26.87 1.01
N LYS A 22 -18.04 -28.04 0.39
CA LYS A 22 -17.09 -28.55 -0.63
C LYS A 22 -17.27 -27.80 -1.95
N ALA A 23 -18.51 -27.53 -2.35
CA ALA A 23 -18.81 -26.71 -3.53
C ALA A 23 -18.28 -25.29 -3.35
N ILE A 24 -18.48 -24.69 -2.17
CA ILE A 24 -17.96 -23.35 -1.84
C ILE A 24 -16.43 -23.31 -1.94
N LEU A 25 -15.74 -24.27 -1.33
CA LEU A 25 -14.27 -24.36 -1.40
C LEU A 25 -13.79 -24.49 -2.85
N THR A 26 -14.42 -25.34 -3.65
CA THR A 26 -14.08 -25.55 -5.06
C THR A 26 -14.22 -24.25 -5.86
N ARG A 27 -15.31 -23.49 -5.63
CA ARG A 27 -15.55 -22.21 -6.31
C ARG A 27 -14.52 -21.15 -5.91
N LEU A 28 -14.18 -21.06 -4.61
CA LEU A 28 -13.16 -20.14 -4.10
C LEU A 28 -11.75 -20.50 -4.60
N ASP A 29 -11.43 -21.79 -4.72
CA ASP A 29 -10.16 -22.23 -5.28
C ASP A 29 -10.02 -21.89 -6.77
N CYS A 30 -11.11 -21.98 -7.54
CA CYS A 30 -11.13 -21.49 -8.92
C CYS A 30 -10.87 -19.98 -8.98
N ALA A 31 -11.52 -19.19 -8.12
CA ALA A 31 -11.26 -17.75 -8.02
C ALA A 31 -9.81 -17.43 -7.61
N ARG A 32 -9.24 -18.23 -6.71
CA ARG A 32 -7.83 -18.14 -6.31
C ARG A 32 -6.90 -18.40 -7.49
N GLN A 33 -7.15 -19.44 -8.29
CA GLN A 33 -6.35 -19.77 -9.48
C GLN A 33 -6.38 -18.64 -10.51
N VAL A 34 -7.58 -18.15 -10.85
CA VAL A 34 -7.74 -17.00 -11.75
C VAL A 34 -6.98 -15.77 -11.22
N ARG A 35 -7.05 -15.50 -9.91
CA ARG A 35 -6.29 -14.40 -9.30
C ARG A 35 -4.78 -14.61 -9.37
N SER A 36 -4.30 -15.84 -9.22
CA SER A 36 -2.89 -16.18 -9.33
C SER A 36 -2.34 -16.04 -10.76
N GLU A 37 -3.20 -16.17 -11.78
CA GLU A 37 -2.84 -15.96 -13.18
C GLU A 37 -2.73 -14.47 -13.56
N ILE A 38 -3.36 -13.58 -12.79
CA ILE A 38 -3.21 -12.13 -12.99
C ILE A 38 -1.77 -11.76 -12.64
N PRO A 39 -0.97 -11.23 -13.59
CA PRO A 39 0.40 -10.83 -13.31
C PRO A 39 0.42 -9.84 -12.15
N ALA A 40 1.23 -10.10 -11.12
CA ALA A 40 1.44 -9.17 -10.01
C ALA A 40 1.92 -7.78 -10.48
N LYS A 41 2.47 -7.71 -11.70
CA LYS A 41 2.91 -6.51 -12.41
C LYS A 41 2.00 -6.10 -13.56
N THR A 42 0.70 -6.43 -13.51
CA THR A 42 -0.24 -5.77 -14.40
C THR A 42 -0.22 -4.29 -14.02
N ARG A 43 0.31 -3.45 -14.91
CA ARG A 43 0.25 -1.98 -14.80
C ARG A 43 -1.21 -1.60 -14.58
N GLY A 44 -1.62 -1.52 -13.32
CA GLY A 44 -2.87 -0.90 -12.94
C GLY A 44 -2.79 0.58 -13.28
N TYR A 45 -3.96 1.20 -13.42
CA TYR A 45 -4.08 2.66 -13.50
C TYR A 45 -3.47 3.39 -12.29
N LEU A 46 -3.22 2.67 -11.19
CA LEU A 46 -2.49 3.15 -10.02
C LEU A 46 -1.05 2.61 -10.08
N PRO A 47 -0.02 3.47 -10.16
CA PRO A 47 1.37 3.03 -10.12
C PRO A 47 1.66 2.32 -8.79
N VAL A 48 2.47 1.26 -8.84
CA VAL A 48 3.00 0.63 -7.63
C VAL A 48 3.84 1.67 -6.91
N LEU A 49 3.39 2.09 -5.74
CA LEU A 49 4.16 3.00 -4.89
C LEU A 49 5.16 2.20 -4.06
N HIS A 50 6.40 2.66 -4.05
CA HIS A 50 7.45 2.15 -3.18
C HIS A 50 7.48 2.98 -1.90
N GLU A 51 6.93 2.43 -0.83
CA GLU A 51 6.64 3.19 0.39
C GLU A 51 7.76 3.10 1.43
N LEU A 52 7.99 4.22 2.12
CA LEU A 52 8.72 4.28 3.38
C LEU A 52 7.87 4.99 4.43
N VAL A 53 8.13 4.70 5.69
CA VAL A 53 7.52 5.38 6.82
C VAL A 53 8.61 6.04 7.65
N LEU A 54 8.42 7.32 7.96
CA LEU A 54 9.34 8.11 8.78
C LEU A 54 8.61 8.73 9.97
N THR A 55 9.35 8.87 11.07
CA THR A 55 8.89 9.60 12.27
C THR A 55 9.50 10.99 12.27
N VAL A 56 8.66 11.99 12.48
CA VAL A 56 9.06 13.41 12.56
C VAL A 56 8.55 14.04 13.86
N PRO A 57 9.18 15.11 14.36
CA PRO A 57 8.65 15.86 15.49
C PRO A 57 7.28 16.47 15.15
N ASP A 58 6.35 16.48 16.10
CA ASP A 58 5.04 17.13 15.93
C ASP A 58 5.14 18.64 16.20
N LYS A 59 5.72 19.37 15.23
CA LYS A 59 5.89 20.82 15.29
C LYS A 59 5.90 21.45 13.89
N PRO A 60 5.62 22.77 13.79
CA PRO A 60 5.74 23.50 12.52
C PRO A 60 7.09 23.28 11.85
N GLY A 61 7.07 23.06 10.54
CA GLY A 61 8.27 22.85 9.72
C GLY A 61 8.76 21.40 9.62
N ALA A 62 8.16 20.45 10.35
CA ALA A 62 8.55 19.03 10.29
C ALA A 62 8.49 18.45 8.87
N ILE A 63 7.44 18.75 8.11
CA ILE A 63 7.28 18.30 6.72
C ILE A 63 8.35 18.90 5.80
N ASN A 64 8.58 20.22 5.92
CA ASN A 64 9.64 20.90 5.14
C ASN A 64 11.02 20.28 5.43
N GLY A 65 11.30 19.97 6.70
CA GLY A 65 12.57 19.39 7.13
C GLY A 65 12.98 18.17 6.30
N PHE A 66 12.13 17.14 6.23
CA PHE A 66 12.48 15.93 5.50
C PHE A 66 12.35 16.09 3.98
N THR A 67 11.33 16.82 3.51
CA THR A 67 11.10 17.02 2.06
C THR A 67 12.23 17.81 1.39
N LEU A 68 12.85 18.76 2.09
CA LEU A 68 14.03 19.49 1.58
C LEU A 68 15.23 18.56 1.34
N HIS A 69 15.41 17.52 2.15
CA HIS A 69 16.47 16.54 1.93
C HIS A 69 16.19 15.66 0.72
N LEU A 70 14.93 15.25 0.51
CA LEU A 70 14.52 14.51 -0.69
C LEU A 70 14.68 15.36 -1.96
N LEU A 71 14.30 16.64 -1.90
CA LEU A 71 14.50 17.59 -2.99
C LEU A 71 15.99 17.72 -3.36
N LYS A 72 16.88 17.86 -2.38
CA LYS A 72 18.33 17.95 -2.61
C LYS A 72 18.91 16.68 -3.23
N ALA A 73 18.30 15.53 -3.00
CA ALA A 73 18.65 14.26 -3.62
C ALA A 73 17.99 14.06 -5.00
N GLY A 74 17.12 14.98 -5.44
CA GLY A 74 16.39 14.85 -6.71
C GLY A 74 15.28 13.81 -6.68
N ILE A 75 14.80 13.42 -5.49
CA ILE A 75 13.80 12.36 -5.31
C ILE A 75 12.40 12.98 -5.30
N ASN A 76 11.54 12.54 -6.22
CA ASN A 76 10.15 13.00 -6.29
C ASN A 76 9.24 12.20 -5.35
N ILE A 77 8.32 12.89 -4.65
CA ILE A 77 7.31 12.25 -3.82
C ILE A 77 6.06 12.01 -4.67
N SER A 78 5.66 10.75 -4.82
CA SER A 78 4.47 10.37 -5.59
C SER A 78 3.21 10.37 -4.74
N ASP A 79 3.32 10.06 -3.44
CA ASP A 79 2.23 10.11 -2.48
C ASP A 79 2.74 10.43 -1.07
N ILE A 80 1.91 11.07 -0.24
CA ILE A 80 2.26 11.41 1.14
C ILE A 80 1.03 11.34 2.06
N GLU A 81 1.15 10.61 3.17
CA GLU A 81 0.08 10.46 4.15
C GLU A 81 0.60 10.69 5.57
N ILE A 82 -0.11 11.48 6.37
CA ILE A 82 0.12 11.58 7.81
C ILE A 82 -0.67 10.45 8.48
N LEU A 83 0.04 9.49 9.07
CA LEU A 83 -0.56 8.36 9.76
C LEU A 83 -1.01 8.81 11.15
N ARG A 84 -2.25 8.47 11.52
CA ARG A 84 -2.76 8.71 12.87
C ARG A 84 -2.07 7.77 13.85
N VAL A 85 -1.29 8.33 14.78
CA VAL A 85 -0.67 7.59 15.87
C VAL A 85 -1.41 7.89 17.18
N ARG A 86 -1.29 6.99 18.16
CA ARG A 86 -1.82 7.19 19.52
C ARG A 86 -0.93 8.21 20.26
N GLU A 87 -1.49 8.90 21.26
CA GLU A 87 -0.83 9.97 22.01
C GLU A 87 0.59 9.57 22.50
N GLY A 88 1.58 10.44 22.25
CA GLY A 88 2.94 10.32 22.81
C GLY A 88 4.03 9.84 21.83
N GLU A 89 3.65 9.29 20.67
CA GLU A 89 4.59 8.99 19.58
C GLU A 89 4.57 10.14 18.57
N GLY A 90 5.74 10.65 18.14
CA GLY A 90 5.83 11.77 17.20
C GLY A 90 5.05 11.54 15.89
N GLY A 91 4.89 12.61 15.10
CA GLY A 91 4.18 12.53 13.83
C GLY A 91 4.76 11.46 12.91
N THR A 92 3.93 10.50 12.48
CA THR A 92 4.35 9.45 11.55
C THR A 92 3.85 9.77 10.16
N ILE A 93 4.74 9.71 9.17
CA ILE A 93 4.43 10.04 7.77
C ILE A 93 4.78 8.84 6.90
N ARG A 94 3.87 8.45 6.01
CA ARG A 94 4.14 7.53 4.91
C ARG A 94 4.44 8.33 3.65
N VAL A 95 5.48 7.94 2.93
CA VAL A 95 5.90 8.55 1.67
C VAL A 95 5.96 7.46 0.61
N GLY A 96 5.21 7.64 -0.47
CA GLY A 96 5.21 6.78 -1.66
C GLY A 96 6.11 7.34 -2.75
N LEU A 97 6.96 6.49 -3.30
CA LEU A 97 7.96 6.84 -4.33
C LEU A 97 7.72 6.03 -5.60
N ALA A 98 8.21 6.52 -6.75
CA ALA A 98 7.88 5.93 -8.04
C ALA A 98 8.64 4.63 -8.30
N THR A 99 9.86 4.51 -7.76
CA THR A 99 10.71 3.33 -7.94
C THR A 99 11.27 2.79 -6.63
N ARG A 100 11.72 1.54 -6.68
CA ARG A 100 12.38 0.89 -5.55
C ARG A 100 13.70 1.58 -5.22
N GLU A 101 14.42 1.98 -6.25
CA GLU A 101 15.73 2.63 -6.16
C GLU A 101 15.60 3.99 -5.48
N GLU A 102 14.61 4.80 -5.86
CA GLU A 102 14.29 6.07 -5.19
C GLU A 102 13.97 5.87 -3.71
N ARG A 103 13.22 4.81 -3.36
CA ARG A 103 12.93 4.48 -1.96
C ARG A 103 14.18 4.11 -1.19
N GLU A 104 15.03 3.27 -1.75
CA GLU A 104 16.28 2.88 -1.09
C GLU A 104 17.19 4.09 -0.89
N GLU A 105 17.31 4.98 -1.88
CA GLU A 105 18.06 6.23 -1.76
C GLU A 105 17.45 7.18 -0.71
N ALA A 106 16.14 7.38 -0.74
CA ALA A 106 15.42 8.21 0.23
C ALA A 106 15.66 7.75 1.67
N VAL A 107 15.61 6.44 1.92
CA VAL A 107 15.92 5.85 3.23
C VAL A 107 17.34 6.20 3.67
N GLN A 108 18.33 6.10 2.77
CA GLN A 108 19.72 6.47 3.09
C GLN A 108 19.87 7.96 3.39
N VAL A 109 19.29 8.82 2.56
CA VAL A 109 19.33 10.28 2.72
C VAL A 109 18.71 10.69 4.06
N LEU A 110 17.51 10.20 4.36
CA LEU A 110 16.79 10.56 5.58
C LEU A 110 17.47 10.01 6.85
N ARG A 111 17.96 8.76 6.83
CA ARG A 111 18.69 8.20 7.98
C ARG A 111 19.99 8.95 8.26
N LYS A 112 20.71 9.39 7.23
CA LYS A 112 21.92 10.23 7.40
C LYS A 112 21.62 11.58 8.10
N GLN A 113 20.39 12.08 8.00
CA GLN A 113 19.95 13.30 8.67
C GLN A 113 19.30 13.05 10.04
N GLY A 114 19.33 11.79 10.52
CA GLY A 114 18.83 11.41 11.84
C GLY A 114 17.34 11.10 11.91
N TYR A 115 16.63 10.99 10.79
CA TYR A 115 15.23 10.56 10.79
C TYR A 115 15.13 9.05 11.03
N PRO A 116 14.28 8.58 11.96
CA PRO A 116 13.88 7.19 12.03
C PRO A 116 13.04 6.83 10.80
N VAL A 117 13.50 5.88 9.99
CA VAL A 117 12.84 5.45 8.75
C VAL A 117 12.86 3.94 8.63
N TYR A 118 11.72 3.35 8.24
CA TYR A 118 11.59 1.93 7.92
C TYR A 118 10.82 1.73 6.61
N ILE A 119 11.16 0.64 5.91
CA ILE A 119 10.52 0.25 4.65
C ILE A 119 9.29 -0.61 4.99
N LYS A 120 8.19 -0.39 4.28
CA LYS A 120 7.01 -1.24 4.34
C LYS A 120 6.96 -2.20 3.15
#